data_AF-A0A437PXK4-F1
#
_entry.id   AF-A0A437PXK4-F1
#
_cell.length_a   1.000
_cell.length_b   1.000
_cell.length_c   1.000
_cell.angle_alpha   90.00
_cell.angle_beta   90.00
_cell.angle_gamma   90.00
#
_symmetry.space_group_name_H-M   'P 1'
#
loop_
_entity.id
_entity.type
_entity.pdbx_description
1 polymer ?
#
loop_
_entity_poly.entity_id
_entity_poly.type
_entity_poly.pdbx_seq_one_letter_code
_entity_poly.pdbx_strand_id
1 'polypeptide(L)'
;MRKAINYINETLGTNAVEIPIHNRDFGNLPIYISQAYKLYEARIFFKDIVLVELKNEDDLSILQADKHLQLLRNTFNRIVVLVLDNLQSYNRKRLIEKGINFIVPGKQIFLPELLIHLNESFTQPKPKQRNEVLMPSAQFLLLYHIIHRYQNWKLEEHPFKGIAQKLKYTPMAITYAVEELKQRELIEVYGEKEKYIKFNLERSELWYTAQEQKLLSSPVLKTVYVDVLPSNVFMLKANASALPEYTSLNPSKQQYYAIEKNAFYFLQKNNGLVNANDREGQYAIEVWKYNPEALAEDMGNDNAVVDPLSLYLSLKDSLDERIEMGLEQIIEKYIW
;
A
#
# COMPACT_ATOMS: atom_id res chain seq x y z
N MET A 1 8.31 15.31 -26.57
CA MET A 1 7.94 16.75 -26.46
C MET A 1 6.46 17.01 -26.20
N ARG A 2 5.52 16.63 -27.09
CA ARG A 2 4.07 16.89 -26.93
C ARG A 2 3.48 16.57 -25.54
N LYS A 3 3.90 15.46 -24.92
CA LYS A 3 3.50 15.09 -23.55
C LYS A 3 3.93 16.13 -22.51
N ALA A 4 5.14 16.69 -22.65
CA ALA A 4 5.66 17.71 -21.75
C ALA A 4 4.90 19.04 -21.88
N ILE A 5 4.53 19.44 -23.10
CA ILE A 5 3.74 20.66 -23.34
C ILE A 5 2.33 20.52 -22.76
N ASN A 6 1.66 19.39 -23.02
CA ASN A 6 0.35 19.12 -22.43
C ASN A 6 0.43 19.15 -20.89
N TYR A 7 1.46 18.50 -20.34
CA TYR A 7 1.69 18.46 -18.90
C TYR A 7 1.93 19.84 -18.30
N ILE A 8 2.77 20.67 -18.93
CA ILE A 8 2.97 22.07 -18.53
C ILE A 8 1.62 22.82 -18.51
N ASN A 9 0.81 22.65 -19.54
CA ASN A 9 -0.48 23.35 -19.66
C ASN A 9 -1.50 22.88 -18.60
N GLU A 10 -1.59 21.58 -18.36
CA GLU A 10 -2.46 20.99 -17.35
C GLU A 10 -2.03 21.38 -15.93
N THR A 11 -0.74 21.26 -15.62
CA THR A 11 -0.22 21.45 -14.26
C THR A 11 -0.04 22.93 -13.90
N LEU A 12 0.37 23.78 -14.84
CA LEU A 12 0.61 25.21 -14.59
C LEU A 12 -0.55 26.11 -15.02
N GLY A 13 -1.58 25.56 -15.70
CA GLY A 13 -2.70 26.36 -16.23
C GLY A 13 -2.27 27.35 -17.31
N THR A 14 -1.19 27.06 -18.04
CA THR A 14 -0.63 27.93 -19.08
C THR A 14 -1.06 27.51 -20.48
N ASN A 15 -0.80 28.37 -21.47
CA ASN A 15 -0.91 28.07 -22.90
C ASN A 15 0.47 27.98 -23.55
N ALA A 16 1.33 27.08 -23.05
CA ALA A 16 2.59 26.77 -23.71
C ALA A 16 2.32 26.14 -25.08
N VAL A 17 2.98 26.66 -26.11
CA VAL A 17 2.89 26.17 -27.49
C VAL A 17 4.25 25.62 -27.88
N GLU A 18 4.25 24.47 -28.57
CA GLU A 18 5.46 23.87 -29.14
C GLU A 18 5.87 24.62 -30.40
N ILE A 19 7.00 25.32 -30.37
CA ILE A 19 7.60 25.93 -31.56
C ILE A 19 8.97 25.30 -31.78
N PRO A 20 9.16 24.47 -32.82
CA PRO A 20 10.48 23.96 -33.15
C PRO A 20 11.42 25.13 -33.48
N ILE A 21 12.61 25.15 -32.90
CA ILE A 21 13.61 26.17 -33.25
C ILE A 21 14.04 25.92 -34.70
N HIS A 22 13.79 26.88 -35.60
CA HIS A 22 14.20 26.77 -36.99
C HIS A 22 15.69 27.12 -37.17
N ASN A 23 16.33 26.46 -38.16
CA ASN A 23 17.77 26.40 -38.46
C ASN A 23 18.63 27.69 -38.41
N ARG A 24 18.07 28.90 -38.27
CA ARG A 24 18.88 30.14 -38.23
C ARG A 24 19.59 30.35 -36.89
N ASP A 25 19.06 29.81 -35.80
CA ASP A 25 19.70 29.90 -34.46
C ASP A 25 20.67 28.74 -34.16
N PHE A 26 20.74 27.73 -35.04
CA PHE A 26 21.67 26.60 -34.93
C PHE A 26 23.10 26.94 -35.35
N GLY A 27 23.33 28.07 -36.03
CA GLY A 27 24.62 28.40 -36.66
C GLY A 27 25.83 28.42 -35.71
N ASN A 28 25.60 28.57 -34.41
CA ASN A 28 26.65 28.63 -33.38
C ASN A 28 26.70 27.40 -32.46
N LEU A 29 25.85 26.38 -32.67
CA LEU A 29 25.84 25.20 -31.80
C LEU A 29 26.83 24.14 -32.29
N PRO A 30 27.67 23.58 -31.40
CA PRO A 30 28.52 22.46 -31.76
C PRO A 30 27.70 21.25 -32.24
N ILE A 31 28.23 20.54 -33.24
CA ILE A 31 27.58 19.40 -33.88
C ILE A 31 27.13 18.34 -32.86
N TYR A 32 27.93 18.09 -31.81
CA TYR A 32 27.60 17.10 -30.77
C TYR A 32 26.32 17.44 -29.99
N ILE A 33 25.98 18.72 -29.81
CA ILE A 33 24.73 19.14 -29.17
C ILE A 33 23.54 18.83 -30.07
N SER A 34 23.65 19.16 -31.36
CA SER A 34 22.60 18.90 -32.34
C SER A 34 22.35 17.40 -32.55
N GLN A 35 23.36 16.56 -32.32
CA GLN A 35 23.24 15.10 -32.37
C GLN A 35 22.64 14.52 -31.09
N ALA A 36 22.96 15.07 -29.92
CA ALA A 36 22.47 14.57 -28.64
C ALA A 36 21.05 15.00 -28.30
N TYR A 37 20.62 16.20 -28.72
CA TYR A 37 19.37 16.81 -28.26
C TYR A 37 18.43 17.24 -29.39
N LYS A 38 17.15 17.27 -29.08
CA LYS A 38 16.11 18.02 -29.80
C LYS A 38 15.74 19.25 -28.98
N LEU A 39 15.72 20.41 -29.63
CA LEU A 39 15.50 21.70 -28.98
C LEU A 39 14.16 22.29 -29.45
N TYR A 40 13.40 22.82 -28.51
CA TYR A 40 12.10 23.42 -28.76
C TYR A 40 11.97 24.72 -27.96
N GLU A 41 11.32 25.70 -28.55
CA GLU A 41 10.90 26.91 -27.85
C GLU A 41 9.53 26.71 -27.22
N ALA A 42 9.39 27.25 -26.02
CA ALA A 42 8.11 27.35 -25.34
C ALA A 42 8.08 28.63 -24.49
N ARG A 43 6.90 28.99 -24.01
CA ARG A 43 6.70 30.11 -23.09
C ARG A 43 5.94 29.64 -21.86
N ILE A 44 6.48 29.91 -20.68
CA ILE A 44 5.83 29.65 -19.39
C ILE A 44 5.72 30.98 -18.64
N PHE A 45 4.51 31.37 -18.21
CA PHE A 45 4.26 32.61 -17.45
C PHE A 45 5.03 33.84 -17.99
N PHE A 46 4.96 34.07 -19.29
CA PHE A 46 5.62 35.19 -20.00
C PHE A 46 7.16 35.13 -20.09
N LYS A 47 7.78 34.00 -19.74
CA LYS A 47 9.21 33.74 -19.94
C LYS A 47 9.43 32.79 -21.11
N ASP A 48 10.29 33.19 -22.04
CA ASP A 48 10.73 32.33 -23.13
C ASP A 48 11.75 31.32 -22.60
N ILE A 49 11.47 30.03 -22.85
CA ILE A 49 12.27 28.91 -22.39
C ILE A 49 12.68 28.03 -23.57
N VAL A 50 13.76 27.29 -23.39
CA VAL A 50 14.22 26.27 -24.33
C VAL A 50 14.04 24.90 -23.68
N LEU A 51 13.15 24.09 -24.24
CA LEU A 51 12.96 22.70 -23.87
C LEU A 51 13.97 21.84 -24.62
N VAL A 52 14.66 20.97 -23.88
CA VAL A 52 15.74 20.12 -24.38
C VAL A 52 15.38 18.66 -24.12
N GLU A 53 15.17 17.90 -25.17
CA GLU A 53 14.86 16.46 -25.11
C GLU A 53 16.05 15.65 -25.62
N LEU A 54 16.44 14.61 -24.89
CA LEU A 54 17.51 13.69 -25.33
C LEU A 54 17.00 12.83 -26.49
N LYS A 55 17.84 12.62 -27.51
CA LYS A 55 17.52 11.65 -28.57
C LYS A 55 17.65 10.21 -28.11
N ASN A 56 18.55 9.94 -27.15
CA ASN A 56 18.73 8.65 -26.50
C ASN A 56 18.82 8.85 -24.98
N GLU A 57 17.86 8.34 -24.21
CA GLU A 57 17.82 8.53 -22.75
C GLU A 57 18.76 7.58 -22.00
N ASP A 58 19.12 6.44 -22.59
CA ASP A 58 19.93 5.40 -21.95
C ASP A 58 21.40 5.83 -21.74
N ASP A 59 21.86 6.87 -22.44
CA ASP A 59 23.22 7.44 -22.33
C ASP A 59 23.31 8.65 -21.37
N LEU A 60 22.30 8.89 -20.53
CA LEU A 60 22.23 10.09 -19.70
C LEU A 60 23.31 10.14 -18.60
N SER A 61 24.41 10.83 -18.89
CA SER A 61 25.38 11.29 -17.90
C SER A 61 25.01 12.69 -17.39
N ILE A 62 24.61 12.79 -16.12
CA ILE A 62 24.24 14.08 -15.48
C ILE A 62 25.39 15.10 -15.53
N LEU A 63 26.64 14.64 -15.50
CA LEU A 63 27.81 15.53 -15.56
C LEU A 63 28.04 16.11 -16.96
N GLN A 64 27.74 15.34 -18.01
CA GLN A 64 27.79 15.82 -19.39
C GLN A 64 26.57 16.70 -19.72
N ALA A 65 25.38 16.27 -19.29
CA ALA A 65 24.15 17.04 -19.47
C ALA A 65 24.25 18.43 -18.85
N ASP A 66 24.81 18.56 -17.64
CA ASP A 66 25.04 19.87 -17.00
C ASP A 66 25.91 20.81 -17.87
N LYS A 67 27.04 20.33 -18.39
CA LYS A 67 27.90 21.12 -19.29
C LYS A 67 27.18 21.52 -20.58
N HIS A 68 26.43 20.59 -21.18
CA HIS A 68 25.68 20.85 -22.40
C HIS A 68 24.55 21.87 -22.17
N LEU A 69 23.82 21.74 -21.07
CA LEU A 69 22.76 22.66 -20.69
C LEU A 69 23.31 24.06 -20.36
N GLN A 70 24.46 24.17 -19.71
CA GLN A 70 25.14 25.45 -19.49
C GLN A 70 25.56 26.11 -20.81
N LEU A 71 26.09 25.35 -21.77
CA LEU A 71 26.40 25.86 -23.10
C LEU A 71 25.14 26.38 -23.81
N LEU A 72 24.04 25.62 -23.75
CA LEU A 72 22.75 26.02 -24.32
C LEU A 72 22.21 27.29 -23.64
N ARG A 73 22.30 27.38 -22.31
CA ARG A 73 21.89 28.57 -21.54
C ARG A 73 22.64 29.82 -22.00
N ASN A 74 23.96 29.71 -22.16
CA ASN A 74 24.80 30.82 -22.62
C ASN A 74 24.53 31.20 -24.08
N THR A 75 24.25 30.21 -24.93
CA THR A 75 24.02 30.43 -26.37
C THR A 75 22.69 31.12 -26.63
N PHE A 76 21.62 30.67 -25.97
CA PHE A 76 20.28 31.20 -26.17
C PHE A 76 19.93 32.37 -25.24
N ASN A 77 20.73 32.58 -24.17
CA ASN A 77 20.45 33.54 -23.10
C ASN A 77 19.02 33.40 -22.54
N ARG A 78 18.57 32.15 -22.39
CA ARG A 78 17.21 31.77 -21.97
C ARG A 78 17.27 30.64 -20.96
N ILE A 79 16.16 30.45 -20.24
CA ILE A 79 16.00 29.35 -19.30
C ILE A 79 15.95 28.05 -20.10
N VAL A 80 16.89 27.16 -19.83
CA VAL A 80 16.95 25.84 -20.48
C VAL A 80 16.40 24.79 -19.53
N VAL A 81 15.49 23.96 -20.02
CA VAL A 81 14.76 22.94 -19.27
C VAL A 81 14.93 21.59 -19.93
N LEU A 82 15.44 20.63 -19.17
CA LEU A 82 15.61 19.25 -19.63
C LEU A 82 14.28 18.49 -19.54
N VAL A 83 13.85 17.86 -20.63
CA VAL A 83 12.66 17.01 -20.69
C VAL A 83 13.10 15.55 -20.74
N LEU A 84 12.58 14.75 -19.81
CA LEU A 84 12.88 13.32 -19.68
C LEU A 84 11.58 12.53 -19.58
N ASP A 85 11.47 11.41 -20.28
CA ASP A 85 10.31 10.51 -20.18
C ASP A 85 10.31 9.76 -18.85
N ASN A 86 11.50 9.39 -18.33
CA ASN A 86 11.62 8.78 -17.01
C ASN A 86 12.87 9.25 -16.27
N LEU A 87 12.79 9.28 -14.93
CA LEU A 87 13.89 9.70 -14.09
C LEU A 87 14.03 8.81 -12.86
N GLN A 88 15.17 8.13 -12.74
CA GLN A 88 15.49 7.29 -11.59
C GLN A 88 15.83 8.16 -10.36
N SER A 89 15.51 7.65 -9.16
CA SER A 89 15.60 8.42 -7.91
C SER A 89 16.99 9.01 -7.61
N TYR A 90 18.07 8.31 -7.98
CA TYR A 90 19.43 8.81 -7.77
C TYR A 90 19.81 9.94 -8.75
N ASN A 91 19.37 9.86 -10.02
CA ASN A 91 19.58 10.93 -11.00
C ASN A 91 18.73 12.15 -10.67
N ARG A 92 17.52 11.95 -10.14
CA ARG A 92 16.67 13.02 -9.61
C ARG A 92 17.39 13.84 -8.54
N LYS A 93 17.96 13.17 -7.54
CA LYS A 93 18.70 13.85 -6.46
C LYS A 93 19.84 14.70 -7.01
N ARG A 94 20.62 14.15 -7.95
CA ARG A 94 21.75 14.87 -8.58
C ARG A 94 21.32 16.08 -9.41
N LEU A 95 20.21 15.99 -10.15
CA LEU A 95 19.67 17.13 -10.92
C LEU A 95 19.21 18.26 -9.99
N ILE A 96 18.56 17.92 -8.87
CA ILE A 96 18.12 18.89 -7.86
C ILE A 96 19.32 19.55 -7.19
N GLU A 97 20.32 18.77 -6.74
CA GLU A 97 21.54 19.29 -6.10
C GLU A 97 22.30 20.26 -7.02
N LYS A 98 22.26 20.03 -8.33
CA LYS A 98 22.88 20.91 -9.34
C LYS A 98 22.00 22.09 -9.77
N GLY A 99 20.75 22.18 -9.30
CA GLY A 99 19.82 23.24 -9.70
C GLY A 99 19.45 23.20 -11.19
N ILE A 100 19.47 22.02 -11.82
CA ILE A 100 19.12 21.87 -13.23
C ILE A 100 17.60 21.85 -13.38
N ASN A 101 17.05 22.72 -14.25
CA ASN A 101 15.63 22.70 -14.57
C ASN A 101 15.28 21.42 -15.32
N PHE A 102 14.27 20.68 -14.87
CA PHE A 102 13.78 19.50 -15.58
C PHE A 102 12.27 19.30 -15.45
N ILE A 103 11.71 18.60 -16.44
CA ILE A 103 10.31 18.18 -16.49
C ILE A 103 10.27 16.69 -16.81
N VAL A 104 9.52 15.95 -15.99
CA VAL A 104 9.14 14.56 -16.26
C VAL A 104 7.62 14.53 -16.44
N PRO A 105 7.11 14.42 -17.68
CA PRO A 105 5.69 14.50 -17.97
C PRO A 105 4.85 13.54 -17.11
N GLY A 106 3.79 14.06 -16.49
CA GLY A 106 2.87 13.27 -15.63
C GLY A 106 3.44 12.84 -14.28
N LYS A 107 4.58 13.41 -13.87
CA LYS A 107 5.22 13.08 -12.57
C LYS A 107 5.67 14.32 -11.82
N GLN A 108 6.52 15.16 -12.42
CA GLN A 108 7.14 16.26 -11.71
C GLN A 108 7.64 17.38 -12.64
N ILE A 109 7.58 18.61 -12.13
CA ILE A 109 8.15 19.83 -12.71
C ILE A 109 9.09 20.44 -11.68
N PHE A 110 10.36 20.61 -12.03
CA PHE A 110 11.34 21.29 -11.19
C PHE A 110 12.04 22.39 -12.00
N LEU A 111 11.63 23.64 -11.80
CA LEU A 111 12.16 24.82 -12.47
C LEU A 111 12.62 25.83 -11.39
N PRO A 112 13.76 25.60 -10.73
CA PRO A 112 14.25 26.47 -9.65
C PRO A 112 14.42 27.93 -10.08
N GLU A 113 14.81 28.19 -11.34
CA GLU A 113 14.94 29.55 -11.89
C GLU A 113 13.60 30.30 -11.97
N LEU A 114 12.49 29.56 -11.99
CA LEU A 114 11.13 30.11 -11.95
C LEU A 114 10.47 29.94 -10.57
N LEU A 115 11.21 29.43 -9.58
CA LEU A 115 10.71 29.06 -8.24
C LEU A 115 9.53 28.06 -8.29
N ILE A 116 9.49 27.19 -9.30
CA ILE A 116 8.45 26.16 -9.46
C ILE A 116 9.03 24.81 -9.05
N HIS A 117 8.40 24.18 -8.06
CA HIS A 117 8.61 22.77 -7.74
C HIS A 117 7.26 22.13 -7.49
N LEU A 118 6.79 21.36 -8.48
CA LEU A 118 5.53 20.64 -8.42
C LEU A 118 5.85 19.16 -8.57
N ASN A 119 5.33 18.38 -7.63
CA ASN A 119 5.41 16.94 -7.67
C ASN A 119 3.97 16.43 -7.62
N GLU A 120 3.57 15.66 -8.62
CA GLU A 120 2.27 15.01 -8.63
C GLU A 120 2.36 13.72 -7.81
N SER A 121 2.52 13.89 -6.50
CA SER A 121 2.08 12.87 -5.55
C SER A 121 0.65 13.17 -5.17
N PHE A 122 -0.26 13.06 -6.14
CA PHE A 122 -1.66 13.04 -5.81
C PHE A 122 -1.94 11.73 -5.07
N THR A 123 -1.96 11.78 -3.74
CA THR A 123 -2.80 10.89 -2.92
C THR A 123 -4.26 11.31 -3.11
N GLN A 124 -4.69 11.51 -4.36
CA GLN A 124 -6.09 11.43 -4.68
C GLN A 124 -6.46 9.97 -4.40
N PRO A 125 -7.52 9.68 -3.63
CA PRO A 125 -8.14 8.39 -3.77
C PRO A 125 -8.51 8.35 -5.25
N LYS A 126 -7.73 7.60 -6.05
CA LYS A 126 -8.28 7.02 -7.27
C LYS A 126 -9.67 6.52 -6.86
N PRO A 127 -10.71 6.60 -7.69
CA PRO A 127 -11.75 5.59 -7.55
C PRO A 127 -10.96 4.29 -7.62
N LYS A 128 -10.71 3.68 -6.44
CA LYS A 128 -10.04 2.40 -6.37
C LYS A 128 -10.87 1.60 -7.38
N GLN A 129 -10.24 1.06 -8.42
CA GLN A 129 -10.77 -0.20 -8.95
C GLN A 129 -11.14 -0.96 -7.69
N ARG A 130 -12.45 -1.18 -7.45
CA ARG A 130 -12.94 -1.74 -6.19
C ARG A 130 -11.97 -2.86 -5.87
N ASN A 131 -11.08 -2.67 -4.86
CA ASN A 131 -10.21 -3.76 -4.49
C ASN A 131 -11.19 -4.90 -4.22
N GLU A 132 -11.05 -6.07 -4.85
CA GLU A 132 -12.08 -7.09 -4.64
C GLU A 132 -12.20 -7.41 -3.14
N VAL A 133 -11.07 -7.30 -2.43
CA VAL A 133 -10.92 -7.59 -1.01
C VAL A 133 -10.77 -6.32 -0.16
N LEU A 134 -11.25 -6.37 1.08
CA LEU A 134 -11.00 -5.39 2.14
C LEU A 134 -9.52 -5.29 2.54
N MET A 135 -9.12 -4.12 3.02
CA MET A 135 -7.86 -3.94 3.73
C MET A 135 -7.85 -4.77 5.02
N PRO A 136 -6.66 -5.23 5.49
CA PRO A 136 -6.55 -6.00 6.72
C PRO A 136 -7.24 -5.36 7.94
N SER A 137 -7.15 -4.04 8.09
CA SER A 137 -7.80 -3.32 9.20
C SER A 137 -9.33 -3.24 9.06
N ALA A 138 -9.86 -3.12 7.85
CA ALA A 138 -11.31 -3.14 7.59
C ALA A 138 -11.89 -4.53 7.82
N GLN A 139 -11.21 -5.58 7.32
CA GLN A 139 -11.56 -6.96 7.62
C GLN A 139 -11.51 -7.23 9.13
N PHE A 140 -10.48 -6.77 9.83
CA PHE A 140 -10.37 -6.91 11.27
C PHE A 140 -11.58 -6.32 12.01
N LEU A 141 -11.99 -5.09 11.69
CA LEU A 141 -13.16 -4.47 12.32
C LEU A 141 -14.45 -5.25 12.07
N LEU A 142 -14.63 -5.74 10.85
CA LEU A 142 -15.79 -6.55 10.49
C LEU A 142 -15.83 -7.87 11.28
N LEU A 143 -14.71 -8.61 11.32
CA LEU A 143 -14.62 -9.86 12.07
C LEU A 143 -14.79 -9.63 13.57
N TYR A 144 -14.19 -8.57 14.12
CA TYR A 144 -14.34 -8.21 15.52
C TYR A 144 -15.81 -7.97 15.88
N HIS A 145 -16.54 -7.21 15.04
CA HIS A 145 -17.97 -6.96 15.26
C HIS A 145 -18.79 -8.26 15.31
N ILE A 146 -18.49 -9.21 14.42
CA ILE A 146 -19.22 -10.47 14.28
C ILE A 146 -18.94 -11.39 15.48
N ILE A 147 -17.68 -11.59 15.84
CA ILE A 147 -17.28 -12.60 16.85
C ILE A 147 -17.62 -12.15 18.27
N HIS A 148 -17.47 -10.87 18.59
CA HIS A 148 -17.64 -10.35 19.95
C HIS A 148 -19.09 -9.96 20.30
N ARG A 149 -20.08 -10.66 19.73
CA ARG A 149 -21.52 -10.36 19.86
C ARG A 149 -22.05 -10.29 21.30
N TYR A 150 -21.47 -11.07 22.21
CA TYR A 150 -21.91 -11.19 23.61
C TYR A 150 -21.06 -10.39 24.59
N GLN A 151 -20.12 -9.58 24.10
CA GLN A 151 -19.27 -8.79 24.96
C GLN A 151 -19.92 -7.47 25.35
N ASN A 152 -19.53 -6.99 26.53
CA ASN A 152 -19.99 -5.70 27.04
C ASN A 152 -19.43 -4.51 26.24
N TRP A 153 -18.32 -4.71 25.52
CA TRP A 153 -17.66 -3.67 24.75
C TRP A 153 -17.98 -3.82 23.27
N LYS A 154 -18.70 -2.86 22.67
CA LYS A 154 -19.12 -2.90 21.27
C LYS A 154 -18.52 -1.74 20.48
N LEU A 155 -18.08 -2.01 19.24
CA LEU A 155 -17.48 -0.99 18.37
C LEU A 155 -18.40 0.23 18.16
N GLU A 156 -19.70 -0.01 18.01
CA GLU A 156 -20.70 1.05 17.72
C GLU A 156 -20.90 2.02 18.88
N GLU A 157 -20.53 1.63 20.10
CA GLU A 157 -20.68 2.42 21.33
C GLU A 157 -19.46 3.30 21.62
N HIS A 158 -18.43 3.27 20.76
CA HIS A 158 -17.18 3.97 20.99
C HIS A 158 -16.75 4.83 19.79
N PRO A 159 -16.13 5.99 20.05
CA PRO A 159 -15.58 6.81 18.98
C PRO A 159 -14.34 6.15 18.38
N PHE A 160 -13.94 6.55 17.17
CA PHE A 160 -12.82 5.93 16.45
C PHE A 160 -11.52 5.89 17.26
N LYS A 161 -11.29 6.90 18.11
CA LYS A 161 -10.13 6.95 19.00
C LYS A 161 -10.18 5.84 20.06
N GLY A 162 -11.35 5.58 20.64
CA GLY A 162 -11.54 4.49 21.60
C GLY A 162 -11.38 3.12 20.94
N ILE A 163 -11.92 2.96 19.73
CA ILE A 163 -11.72 1.76 18.90
C ILE A 163 -10.23 1.53 18.63
N ALA A 164 -9.50 2.57 18.20
CA ALA A 164 -8.06 2.47 17.91
C ALA A 164 -7.26 2.02 19.14
N GLN A 165 -7.57 2.58 20.31
CA GLN A 165 -6.90 2.23 21.56
C GLN A 165 -7.20 0.77 21.98
N LYS A 166 -8.47 0.37 21.99
CA LYS A 166 -8.87 -1.00 22.37
C LYS A 166 -8.25 -2.05 21.45
N LEU A 167 -8.29 -1.82 20.14
CA LEU A 167 -7.82 -2.78 19.14
C LEU A 167 -6.32 -2.67 18.82
N LYS A 168 -5.58 -1.84 19.56
CA LYS A 168 -4.14 -1.62 19.36
C LYS A 168 -3.78 -1.17 17.93
N TYR A 169 -4.67 -0.40 17.28
CA TYR A 169 -4.47 0.22 15.97
C TYR A 169 -4.14 1.71 16.08
N THR A 170 -3.55 2.27 15.02
CA THR A 170 -3.43 3.73 14.91
C THR A 170 -4.79 4.36 14.58
N PRO A 171 -5.08 5.59 15.04
CA PRO A 171 -6.33 6.29 14.67
C PRO A 171 -6.53 6.43 13.15
N MET A 172 -5.42 6.61 12.43
CA MET A 172 -5.43 6.70 10.96
C MET A 172 -5.86 5.38 10.32
N ALA A 173 -5.36 4.24 10.82
CA ALA A 173 -5.74 2.93 10.31
C ALA A 173 -7.23 2.63 10.53
N ILE A 174 -7.79 3.04 11.68
CA ILE A 174 -9.23 2.95 11.94
C ILE A 174 -10.02 3.85 10.99
N THR A 175 -9.58 5.08 10.77
CA THR A 175 -10.28 6.00 9.86
C THR A 175 -10.31 5.45 8.44
N TYR A 176 -9.20 4.90 7.94
CA TYR A 176 -9.17 4.25 6.63
C TYR A 176 -10.02 2.98 6.57
N ALA A 177 -10.02 2.18 7.64
CA ALA A 177 -10.85 0.98 7.72
C ALA A 177 -12.35 1.31 7.66
N VAL A 178 -12.78 2.29 8.46
CA VAL A 178 -14.16 2.78 8.50
C VAL A 178 -14.57 3.39 7.16
N GLU A 179 -13.72 4.21 6.55
CA GLU A 179 -14.03 4.80 5.25
C GLU A 179 -14.18 3.73 4.17
N GLU A 180 -13.37 2.66 4.19
CA GLU A 180 -13.53 1.55 3.26
C GLU A 180 -14.81 0.74 3.52
N LEU A 181 -15.12 0.42 4.78
CA LEU A 181 -16.38 -0.27 5.12
C LEU A 181 -17.61 0.55 4.72
N LYS A 182 -17.55 1.88 4.88
CA LYS A 182 -18.59 2.81 4.42
C LYS A 182 -18.73 2.81 2.91
N GLN A 183 -17.63 2.81 2.17
CA GLN A 183 -17.63 2.70 0.69
C GLN A 183 -18.19 1.36 0.18
N ARG A 184 -18.18 0.32 1.02
CA ARG A 184 -18.83 -0.98 0.76
C ARG A 184 -20.26 -1.04 1.24
N GLU A 185 -20.81 0.06 1.76
CA GLU A 185 -22.17 0.14 2.28
C GLU A 185 -22.44 -0.85 3.43
N LEU A 186 -21.39 -1.30 4.13
CA LEU A 186 -21.50 -2.21 5.28
C LEU A 186 -21.79 -1.47 6.58
N ILE A 187 -21.41 -0.18 6.64
CA ILE A 187 -21.60 0.67 7.81
C ILE A 187 -22.04 2.09 7.42
N GLU A 188 -22.63 2.76 8.38
CA GLU A 188 -22.84 4.21 8.41
C GLU A 188 -21.94 4.86 9.47
N VAL A 189 -21.67 6.16 9.29
CA VAL A 189 -20.91 6.96 10.24
C VAL A 189 -21.76 8.16 10.66
N TYR A 190 -21.89 8.35 11.97
CA TYR A 190 -22.67 9.45 12.55
C TYR A 190 -21.89 10.20 13.64
N GLY A 191 -22.37 11.38 14.00
CA GLY A 191 -21.75 12.29 14.96
C GLY A 191 -20.83 13.34 14.33
N GLU A 192 -20.78 14.54 14.93
CA GLU A 192 -20.05 15.69 14.41
C GLU A 192 -18.64 15.82 15.00
N LYS A 193 -18.53 15.99 16.32
CA LYS A 193 -17.26 16.13 17.04
C LYS A 193 -16.58 14.77 17.24
N GLU A 194 -17.34 13.81 17.71
CA GLU A 194 -16.93 12.42 17.81
C GLU A 194 -17.74 11.60 16.81
N LYS A 195 -17.03 10.79 16.03
CA LYS A 195 -17.62 9.93 15.01
C LYS A 195 -17.73 8.51 15.53
N TYR A 196 -18.90 7.95 15.31
CA TYR A 196 -19.29 6.59 15.67
C TYR A 196 -19.68 5.82 14.41
N ILE A 197 -19.59 4.50 14.47
CA ILE A 197 -20.01 3.62 13.38
C ILE A 197 -21.32 2.94 13.75
N LYS A 198 -22.13 2.63 12.75
CA LYS A 198 -23.27 1.73 12.86
C LYS A 198 -23.19 0.71 11.75
N PHE A 199 -23.35 -0.58 12.05
CA PHE A 199 -23.42 -1.60 11.02
C PHE A 199 -24.81 -1.63 10.39
N ASN A 200 -24.86 -1.79 9.07
CA ASN A 200 -26.10 -1.69 8.29
C ASN A 200 -26.92 -2.98 8.29
N LEU A 201 -26.27 -4.10 8.60
CA LEU A 201 -26.82 -5.45 8.54
C LEU A 201 -26.55 -6.17 9.86
N GLU A 202 -27.34 -7.22 10.12
CA GLU A 202 -27.06 -8.11 11.23
C GLU A 202 -25.76 -8.90 11.01
N ARG A 203 -25.16 -9.43 12.08
CA ARG A 203 -23.83 -10.08 12.02
C ARG A 203 -23.74 -11.24 11.03
N SER A 204 -24.79 -12.07 10.95
CA SER A 204 -24.85 -13.18 10.01
C SER A 204 -24.95 -12.68 8.57
N GLU A 205 -25.82 -11.71 8.32
CA GLU A 205 -25.96 -11.06 7.01
C GLU A 205 -24.68 -10.34 6.57
N LEU A 206 -23.97 -9.68 7.48
CA LEU A 206 -22.66 -9.08 7.23
C LEU A 206 -21.65 -10.12 6.76
N TRP A 207 -21.60 -11.28 7.41
CA TRP A 207 -20.71 -12.38 7.02
C TRP A 207 -21.01 -12.86 5.60
N TYR A 208 -22.26 -13.19 5.31
CA TYR A 208 -22.67 -13.68 3.98
C TYR A 208 -22.46 -12.62 2.89
N THR A 209 -22.85 -11.38 3.16
CA THR A 209 -22.62 -10.26 2.24
C THR A 209 -21.15 -10.09 1.92
N ALA A 210 -20.27 -10.18 2.93
CA ALA A 210 -18.84 -10.07 2.73
C ALA A 210 -18.24 -11.26 1.94
N GLN A 211 -18.78 -12.47 2.10
CA GLN A 211 -18.39 -13.65 1.30
C GLN A 211 -18.85 -13.53 -0.16
N GLU A 212 -20.13 -13.21 -0.40
CA GLU A 212 -20.72 -13.07 -1.74
C GLU A 212 -20.01 -12.00 -2.56
N GLN A 213 -19.71 -10.87 -1.93
CA GLN A 213 -18.96 -9.77 -2.55
C GLN A 213 -17.45 -10.03 -2.61
N LYS A 214 -16.98 -11.20 -2.15
CA LYS A 214 -15.55 -11.62 -2.13
C LYS A 214 -14.63 -10.64 -1.40
N LEU A 215 -15.16 -10.00 -0.36
CA LEU A 215 -14.48 -8.97 0.42
C LEU A 215 -13.42 -9.55 1.37
N LEU A 216 -13.51 -10.83 1.72
CA LEU A 216 -12.69 -11.46 2.75
C LEU A 216 -11.51 -12.24 2.17
N SER A 217 -10.33 -12.06 2.74
CA SER A 217 -9.12 -12.80 2.38
C SER A 217 -8.50 -13.53 3.57
N SER A 218 -7.65 -14.51 3.25
CA SER A 218 -6.84 -15.18 4.27
C SER A 218 -6.04 -14.16 5.09
N PRO A 219 -6.02 -14.29 6.43
CA PRO A 219 -5.18 -13.46 7.29
C PRO A 219 -3.70 -13.75 7.07
N VAL A 220 -3.35 -14.91 6.53
CA VAL A 220 -1.97 -15.37 6.36
C VAL A 220 -1.31 -14.59 5.23
N LEU A 221 -0.21 -13.91 5.55
CA LEU A 221 0.67 -13.26 4.59
C LEU A 221 1.66 -14.28 3.99
N LYS A 222 2.25 -15.11 4.85
CA LYS A 222 3.15 -16.22 4.49
C LYS A 222 3.28 -17.18 5.65
N THR A 223 3.74 -18.40 5.36
CA THR A 223 4.09 -19.41 6.37
C THR A 223 5.60 -19.64 6.32
N VAL A 224 6.21 -19.75 7.49
CA VAL A 224 7.65 -20.00 7.67
C VAL A 224 7.82 -21.17 8.62
N TYR A 225 8.65 -22.13 8.26
CA TYR A 225 8.91 -23.31 9.07
C TYR A 225 10.20 -23.13 9.87
N VAL A 226 10.19 -23.59 11.12
CA VAL A 226 11.33 -23.54 12.04
C VAL A 226 11.42 -24.83 12.85
N ASP A 227 12.62 -25.15 13.33
CA ASP A 227 12.84 -26.33 14.17
C ASP A 227 12.61 -26.05 15.66
N VAL A 228 12.69 -24.78 16.06
CA VAL A 228 12.51 -24.37 17.46
C VAL A 228 11.63 -23.14 17.50
N LEU A 229 10.60 -23.17 18.36
CA LEU A 229 9.77 -21.99 18.58
C LEU A 229 10.56 -20.90 19.32
N PRO A 230 10.52 -19.64 18.85
CA PRO A 230 11.06 -18.51 19.59
C PRO A 230 10.34 -18.33 20.93
N SER A 231 11.08 -18.21 22.03
CA SER A 231 10.52 -18.10 23.39
C SER A 231 10.21 -16.67 23.84
N ASN A 232 10.73 -15.68 23.13
CA ASN A 232 10.64 -14.25 23.48
C ASN A 232 9.43 -13.54 22.84
N VAL A 233 8.56 -14.27 22.13
CA VAL A 233 7.38 -13.71 21.49
C VAL A 233 6.19 -14.63 21.72
N PHE A 234 5.06 -14.04 22.09
CA PHE A 234 3.81 -14.76 22.25
C PHE A 234 3.21 -15.08 20.88
N MET A 235 2.72 -16.31 20.72
CA MET A 235 2.10 -16.80 19.50
C MET A 235 0.86 -17.62 19.85
N LEU A 236 -0.16 -17.53 19.01
CA LEU A 236 -1.38 -18.31 19.16
C LEU A 236 -1.32 -19.56 18.30
N LYS A 237 -1.88 -20.69 18.74
CA LYS A 237 -2.09 -21.85 17.87
C LYS A 237 -2.98 -21.43 16.69
N ALA A 238 -2.63 -21.88 15.50
CA ALA A 238 -3.31 -21.54 14.24
C ALA A 238 -3.58 -22.79 13.40
N ASN A 239 -4.21 -22.62 12.23
CA ASN A 239 -4.41 -23.68 11.24
C ASN A 239 -4.97 -24.98 11.89
N ALA A 240 -4.47 -26.15 11.48
CA ALA A 240 -4.87 -27.44 12.01
C ALA A 240 -4.51 -27.66 13.49
N SER A 241 -3.70 -26.79 14.11
CA SER A 241 -3.47 -26.80 15.56
C SER A 241 -4.54 -26.03 16.34
N ALA A 242 -5.30 -25.13 15.70
CA ALA A 242 -6.41 -24.40 16.30
C ALA A 242 -7.77 -25.07 16.05
N LEU A 243 -7.92 -25.83 14.96
CA LEU A 243 -9.17 -26.53 14.62
C LEU A 243 -9.81 -27.34 15.76
N PRO A 244 -9.04 -28.08 16.60
CA PRO A 244 -9.64 -28.86 17.69
C PRO A 244 -10.36 -28.04 18.76
N GLU A 245 -10.06 -26.73 18.88
CA GLU A 245 -10.77 -25.85 19.83
C GLU A 245 -12.20 -25.55 19.38
N TYR A 246 -12.41 -25.50 18.06
CA TYR A 246 -13.67 -25.05 17.48
C TYR A 246 -14.48 -26.17 16.83
N THR A 247 -13.89 -27.35 16.69
CA THR A 247 -14.44 -28.46 15.90
C THR A 247 -14.15 -29.79 16.58
N SER A 248 -14.84 -30.84 16.13
CA SER A 248 -14.60 -32.22 16.61
C SER A 248 -13.35 -32.89 15.99
N LEU A 249 -12.47 -32.13 15.34
CA LEU A 249 -11.27 -32.66 14.69
C LEU A 249 -10.17 -32.98 15.68
N ASN A 250 -9.44 -34.06 15.40
CA ASN A 250 -8.23 -34.40 16.13
C ASN A 250 -7.09 -33.43 15.79
N PRO A 251 -6.19 -33.13 16.75
CA PRO A 251 -5.04 -32.28 16.51
C PRO A 251 -4.13 -32.86 15.42
N SER A 252 -3.63 -31.98 14.55
CA SER A 252 -2.60 -32.35 13.56
C SER A 252 -1.28 -32.69 14.23
N LYS A 253 -0.49 -33.55 13.57
CA LYS A 253 0.90 -33.82 13.97
C LYS A 253 1.79 -32.60 13.79
N GLN A 254 1.58 -31.85 12.70
CA GLN A 254 2.28 -30.60 12.45
C GLN A 254 1.70 -29.52 13.35
N GLN A 255 2.57 -28.82 14.07
CA GLN A 255 2.16 -27.74 14.95
C GLN A 255 2.26 -26.40 14.22
N TYR A 256 1.18 -25.62 14.29
CA TYR A 256 1.01 -24.34 13.61
C TYR A 256 0.75 -23.22 14.61
N TYR A 257 1.40 -22.09 14.39
CA TYR A 257 1.29 -20.91 15.24
C TYR A 257 1.12 -19.66 14.38
N ALA A 258 0.31 -18.70 14.83
CA ALA A 258 0.17 -17.39 14.23
C ALA A 258 0.94 -16.34 15.01
N ILE A 259 1.56 -15.42 14.27
CA ILE A 259 2.31 -14.28 14.80
C ILE A 259 1.97 -13.01 14.03
N GLU A 260 1.99 -11.88 14.72
CA GLU A 260 1.89 -10.56 14.10
C GLU A 260 3.13 -10.24 13.26
N LYS A 261 2.90 -9.55 12.14
CA LYS A 261 3.93 -9.23 11.13
C LYS A 261 5.18 -8.55 11.70
N ASN A 262 5.04 -7.49 12.49
CA ASN A 262 6.17 -6.76 13.05
C ASN A 262 6.93 -7.61 14.08
N ALA A 263 6.23 -8.39 14.91
CA ALA A 263 6.86 -9.33 15.84
C ALA A 263 7.69 -10.39 15.09
N PHE A 264 7.19 -10.92 13.97
CA PHE A 264 7.96 -11.83 13.11
C PHE A 264 9.21 -11.17 12.53
N TYR A 265 9.11 -9.96 11.96
CA TYR A 265 10.27 -9.28 11.39
C TYR A 265 11.29 -8.86 12.45
N PHE A 266 10.85 -8.58 13.67
CA PHE A 266 11.74 -8.40 14.81
C PHE A 266 12.57 -9.66 15.08
N LEU A 267 11.93 -10.84 15.13
CA LEU A 267 12.64 -12.11 15.29
C LEU A 267 13.64 -12.36 14.16
N GLN A 268 13.20 -12.14 12.92
CA GLN A 268 14.05 -12.33 11.74
C GLN A 268 15.29 -11.43 11.78
N LYS A 269 15.13 -10.16 12.18
CA LYS A 269 16.24 -9.19 12.26
C LYS A 269 17.24 -9.51 13.38
N ASN A 270 16.79 -10.18 14.44
CA ASN A 270 17.61 -10.53 15.60
C ASN A 270 18.07 -12.00 15.58
N ASN A 271 17.99 -12.68 14.43
CA ASN A 271 18.37 -14.09 14.27
C ASN A 271 17.65 -15.04 15.27
N GLY A 272 16.42 -14.70 15.66
CA GLY A 272 15.61 -15.48 16.61
C GLY A 272 14.90 -16.70 16.01
N LEU A 273 15.06 -16.96 14.70
CA LEU A 273 14.42 -18.06 13.98
C LEU A 273 15.48 -19.13 13.65
N VAL A 274 15.34 -20.31 14.24
CA VAL A 274 16.26 -21.45 14.03
C VAL A 274 15.86 -22.21 12.77
N ASN A 275 16.78 -22.33 11.80
CA ASN A 275 16.59 -23.03 10.52
C ASN A 275 15.34 -22.58 9.72
N ALA A 276 15.03 -21.28 9.77
CA ALA A 276 13.86 -20.73 9.11
C ALA A 276 13.87 -20.96 7.59
N ASN A 277 12.82 -21.59 7.05
CA ASN A 277 12.66 -21.86 5.62
C ASN A 277 11.18 -21.89 5.21
N ASP A 278 10.91 -22.16 3.93
CA ASP A 278 9.56 -22.12 3.32
C ASP A 278 8.97 -23.51 2.99
N ARG A 279 9.64 -24.59 3.41
CA ARG A 279 9.28 -25.98 3.03
C ARG A 279 8.85 -26.84 4.20
N GLU A 280 9.68 -26.99 5.22
CA GLU A 280 9.46 -27.94 6.31
C GLU A 280 10.18 -27.54 7.60
N GLY A 281 9.70 -28.07 8.72
CA GLY A 281 10.28 -27.85 10.04
C GLY A 281 9.35 -28.38 11.12
N GLN A 282 9.86 -28.51 12.35
CA GLN A 282 9.07 -29.01 13.47
C GLN A 282 7.82 -28.15 13.73
N TYR A 283 7.90 -26.85 13.49
CA TYR A 283 6.84 -25.89 13.68
C TYR A 283 6.61 -25.05 12.43
N ALA A 284 5.35 -24.74 12.16
CA ALA A 284 4.94 -23.83 11.11
C ALA A 284 4.42 -22.52 11.72
N ILE A 285 5.00 -21.40 11.32
CA ILE A 285 4.64 -20.05 11.80
C ILE A 285 3.96 -19.31 10.66
N GLU A 286 2.66 -19.05 10.80
CA GLU A 286 1.88 -18.18 9.95
C GLU A 286 2.08 -16.71 10.35
N VAL A 287 2.62 -15.92 9.44
CA VAL A 287 2.75 -14.47 9.62
C VAL A 287 1.45 -13.82 9.17
N TRP A 288 0.71 -13.19 10.07
CA TRP A 288 -0.61 -12.64 9.77
C TRP A 288 -0.57 -11.16 9.36
N LYS A 289 -1.52 -10.76 8.52
CA LYS A 289 -1.69 -9.39 7.99
C LYS A 289 -2.17 -8.39 9.06
N TYR A 290 -2.78 -8.89 10.12
CA TYR A 290 -3.22 -8.15 11.30
C TYR A 290 -2.85 -8.93 12.57
N ASN A 291 -2.88 -8.28 13.73
CA ASN A 291 -2.52 -8.91 14.99
C ASN A 291 -3.55 -10.00 15.39
N PRO A 292 -3.20 -11.29 15.42
CA PRO A 292 -4.14 -12.35 15.82
C PRO A 292 -4.53 -12.24 17.30
N GLU A 293 -3.64 -11.75 18.15
CA GLU A 293 -3.86 -11.64 19.60
C GLU A 293 -4.98 -10.65 19.90
N ALA A 294 -4.99 -9.48 19.26
CA ALA A 294 -5.98 -8.44 19.52
C ALA A 294 -7.43 -8.85 19.17
N LEU A 295 -7.60 -9.86 18.31
CA LEU A 295 -8.90 -10.40 17.93
C LEU A 295 -9.33 -11.56 18.84
N ALA A 296 -8.36 -12.30 19.40
CA ALA A 296 -8.61 -13.40 20.32
C ALA A 296 -8.62 -12.99 21.81
N GLU A 297 -8.09 -11.81 22.17
CA GLU A 297 -7.81 -11.37 23.54
C GLU A 297 -9.04 -11.44 24.47
N ASP A 298 -10.21 -11.09 23.96
CA ASP A 298 -11.45 -11.10 24.73
C ASP A 298 -12.27 -12.40 24.51
N MET A 299 -11.77 -13.36 23.72
CA MET A 299 -12.39 -14.67 23.61
C MET A 299 -12.02 -15.48 24.84
N GLY A 300 -13.01 -15.91 25.63
CA GLY A 300 -12.80 -16.73 26.84
C GLY A 300 -12.36 -18.17 26.56
N ASN A 301 -11.46 -18.36 25.60
CA ASN A 301 -10.91 -19.66 25.24
C ASN A 301 -9.89 -20.08 26.30
N ASP A 302 -9.94 -21.35 26.71
CA ASP A 302 -8.98 -21.90 27.67
C ASP A 302 -7.58 -22.06 27.04
N ASN A 303 -7.52 -22.13 25.71
CA ASN A 303 -6.31 -22.27 24.93
C ASN A 303 -5.94 -20.97 24.20
N ALA A 304 -4.63 -20.72 24.11
CA ALA A 304 -4.07 -19.65 23.28
C ALA A 304 -4.20 -20.02 21.78
N VAL A 305 -5.38 -19.77 21.22
CA VAL A 305 -5.74 -20.03 19.80
C VAL A 305 -6.18 -18.74 19.11
N VAL A 306 -6.01 -18.69 17.79
CA VAL A 306 -6.54 -17.60 16.95
C VAL A 306 -8.08 -17.60 16.90
N ASP A 307 -8.68 -16.48 16.53
CA ASP A 307 -10.14 -16.37 16.41
C ASP A 307 -10.72 -17.29 15.31
N PRO A 308 -11.96 -17.76 15.47
CA PRO A 308 -12.54 -18.81 14.62
C PRO A 308 -12.78 -18.36 13.17
N LEU A 309 -13.12 -17.09 12.92
CA LEU A 309 -13.42 -16.65 11.56
C LEU A 309 -12.14 -16.36 10.76
N SER A 310 -11.09 -15.81 11.39
CA SER A 310 -9.78 -15.72 10.74
C SER A 310 -9.20 -17.11 10.48
N LEU A 311 -9.40 -18.07 11.41
CA LEU A 311 -9.04 -19.46 11.18
C LEU A 311 -9.78 -20.03 9.96
N TYR A 312 -11.10 -19.83 9.89
CA TYR A 312 -11.89 -20.21 8.72
C TYR A 312 -11.30 -19.63 7.43
N LEU A 313 -11.03 -18.32 7.40
CA LEU A 313 -10.47 -17.65 6.22
C LEU A 313 -9.07 -18.13 5.84
N SER A 314 -8.29 -18.65 6.78
CA SER A 314 -6.97 -19.23 6.51
C SER A 314 -7.04 -20.59 5.83
N LEU A 315 -8.15 -21.32 6.02
CA LEU A 315 -8.34 -22.70 5.60
C LEU A 315 -9.45 -22.89 4.56
N LYS A 316 -10.20 -21.84 4.20
CA LYS A 316 -11.38 -21.91 3.33
C LYS A 316 -11.14 -22.53 1.95
N ASP A 317 -9.90 -22.47 1.47
CA ASP A 317 -9.49 -22.99 0.16
C ASP A 317 -8.82 -24.39 0.28
N SER A 318 -8.91 -25.03 1.45
CA SER A 318 -8.42 -26.40 1.69
C SER A 318 -9.22 -27.43 0.91
N LEU A 319 -8.55 -28.45 0.37
CA LEU A 319 -9.17 -29.58 -0.33
C LEU A 319 -9.35 -30.83 0.57
N ASP A 320 -9.00 -30.74 1.85
CA ASP A 320 -9.23 -31.83 2.83
C ASP A 320 -10.68 -31.77 3.32
N GLU A 321 -11.49 -32.76 2.94
CA GLU A 321 -12.90 -32.90 3.33
C GLU A 321 -13.12 -32.80 4.84
N ARG A 322 -12.17 -33.28 5.67
CA ARG A 322 -12.29 -33.19 7.13
C ARG A 322 -12.15 -31.75 7.60
N ILE A 323 -11.26 -30.98 6.97
CA ILE A 323 -11.12 -29.55 7.25
C ILE A 323 -12.39 -28.83 6.82
N GLU A 324 -12.93 -29.11 5.62
CA GLU A 324 -14.20 -28.54 5.16
C GLU A 324 -15.33 -28.76 6.16
N MET A 325 -15.52 -30.00 6.65
CA MET A 325 -16.51 -30.32 7.69
C MET A 325 -16.27 -29.58 9.01
N GLY A 326 -15.00 -29.37 9.39
CA GLY A 326 -14.66 -28.56 10.56
C GLY A 326 -15.00 -27.09 10.37
N LEU A 327 -14.79 -26.55 9.16
CA LEU A 327 -15.12 -25.17 8.83
C LEU A 327 -16.64 -24.92 8.87
N GLU A 328 -17.46 -25.90 8.45
CA GLU A 328 -18.91 -25.82 8.58
C GLU A 328 -19.36 -25.68 10.06
N GLN A 329 -18.77 -26.47 10.98
CA GLN A 329 -19.04 -26.36 12.42
C GLN A 329 -18.69 -24.96 12.97
N ILE A 330 -17.61 -24.36 12.47
CA ILE A 330 -17.23 -22.99 12.85
C ILE A 330 -18.32 -21.99 12.43
N ILE A 331 -18.82 -22.08 11.20
CA ILE A 331 -19.87 -21.19 10.72
C ILE A 331 -21.16 -21.39 11.50
N GLU A 332 -21.58 -22.63 11.73
CA GLU A 332 -22.79 -22.94 12.50
C GLU A 332 -22.72 -22.39 13.93
N LYS A 333 -21.55 -22.43 14.57
CA LYS A 333 -21.40 -21.98 15.96
C LYS A 333 -21.24 -20.48 16.13
N TYR A 334 -20.55 -19.81 15.20
CA TYR A 334 -20.14 -18.41 15.37
C TYR A 334 -20.91 -17.42 14.48
N ILE A 335 -21.62 -17.91 13.46
CA ILE A 335 -22.45 -17.08 12.57
C ILE A 335 -23.94 -17.30 12.83
N TRP A 336 -24.39 -18.54 13.07
CA TRP A 336 -25.77 -18.86 13.48
C TRP A 336 -25.92 -18.76 15.00
#